data_AF-A0A5B0E343-F1
#
_entry.id   AF-A0A5B0E343-F1
#
_cell.length_a   1.000
_cell.length_b   1.000
_cell.length_c   1.000
_cell.angle_alpha   90.00
_cell.angle_beta   90.00
_cell.angle_gamma   90.00
#
_symmetry.space_group_name_H-M   'P 1'
#
loop_
_entity.id
_entity.type
_entity.pdbx_description
1 polymer ?
#
loop_
_entity_poly.entity_id
_entity_poly.type
_entity_poly.pdbx_seq_one_letter_code
_entity_poly.pdbx_strand_id
1 'polypeptide(L)'
;MTKQAAWPAAGTSRTDAENNRQALLVAADHARSLVDALVRLEEDSSVAPELAQRLESLLELLAEHVQPVEVMRKSRQDGATDRSLVSGRLNPIAPPVQLNVDQDNSARTTTTLGLAYQGPPGRVHGGFVATLLDHLMGYAAGTVGKWIFTRTLTIDYDHAVPLFEELEIAAGVERVEGRKIWVAGEIRAGGSVVARARGLWLPPRANPEASYDEAVEQLTD
;
A
#
# COMPACT_ATOMS: atom_id res chain seq x y z
N MET A 1 11.98 55.94 -13.88
CA MET A 1 11.58 54.60 -14.35
C MET A 1 11.74 53.62 -13.19
N THR A 2 10.67 53.43 -12.43
CA THR A 2 10.61 52.57 -11.24
C THR A 2 10.44 51.12 -11.70
N LYS A 3 11.43 50.27 -11.40
CA LYS A 3 11.31 48.82 -11.62
C LYS A 3 10.28 48.27 -10.63
N GLN A 4 9.23 47.69 -11.17
CA GLN A 4 8.22 46.92 -10.44
C GLN A 4 8.90 45.70 -9.83
N ALA A 5 8.97 45.63 -8.50
CA ALA A 5 9.45 44.45 -7.80
C ALA A 5 8.42 43.34 -8.02
N ALA A 6 8.82 42.30 -8.74
CA ALA A 6 8.08 41.05 -8.81
C ALA A 6 7.99 40.49 -7.38
N TRP A 7 6.77 40.25 -6.91
CA TRP A 7 6.52 39.57 -5.64
C TRP A 7 7.15 38.18 -5.70
N PRO A 8 7.95 37.73 -4.71
CA PRO A 8 8.41 36.35 -4.70
C PRO A 8 7.20 35.44 -4.48
N ALA A 9 7.08 34.39 -5.29
CA ALA A 9 6.09 33.34 -5.05
C ALA A 9 6.22 32.86 -3.61
N ALA A 10 5.09 32.70 -2.91
CA ALA A 10 5.07 32.20 -1.54
C ALA A 10 5.65 30.78 -1.51
N GLY A 11 6.93 30.67 -1.17
CA GLY A 11 7.57 29.39 -0.91
C GLY A 11 6.90 28.77 0.31
N THR A 12 6.26 27.62 0.14
CA THR A 12 5.71 26.83 1.24
C THR A 12 6.83 26.56 2.25
N SER A 13 6.68 27.01 3.50
CA SER A 13 7.69 26.73 4.52
C SER A 13 7.69 25.24 4.86
N ARG A 14 8.81 24.71 5.37
CA ARG A 14 8.91 23.31 5.80
C ARG A 14 7.87 22.97 6.88
N THR A 15 7.50 23.94 7.72
CA THR A 15 6.46 23.82 8.74
C THR A 15 5.07 23.71 8.11
N ASP A 16 4.78 24.49 7.06
CA ASP A 16 3.50 24.40 6.35
C ASP A 16 3.37 23.05 5.62
N ALA A 17 4.46 22.53 5.05
CA ALA A 17 4.46 21.23 4.40
C ALA A 17 4.17 20.08 5.39
N GLU A 18 4.75 20.13 6.60
CA GLU A 18 4.49 19.14 7.65
C GLU A 18 3.06 19.22 8.18
N ASN A 19 2.56 20.43 8.42
CA ASN A 19 1.17 20.65 8.85
C ASN A 19 0.17 20.14 7.80
N ASN A 20 0.43 20.42 6.52
CA ASN A 20 -0.38 19.93 5.41
C ASN A 20 -0.35 18.40 5.33
N ARG A 21 0.82 17.79 5.51
CA ARG A 21 0.96 16.33 5.54
C ARG A 21 0.14 15.71 6.65
N GLN A 22 0.22 16.25 7.86
CA GLN A 22 -0.55 15.74 8.99
C GLN A 22 -2.06 15.87 8.76
N ALA A 23 -2.52 17.00 8.20
CA ALA A 23 -3.92 17.18 7.83
C ALA A 23 -4.38 16.17 6.76
N LEU A 24 -3.53 15.86 5.76
CA LEU A 24 -3.82 14.86 4.74
C LEU A 24 -3.90 13.43 5.30
N LEU A 25 -3.07 13.10 6.29
CA LEU A 25 -3.15 11.80 6.98
C LEU A 25 -4.48 11.66 7.73
N VAL A 26 -4.90 12.69 8.46
CA VAL A 26 -6.22 12.73 9.13
C VAL A 26 -7.35 12.62 8.11
N ALA A 27 -7.26 13.33 6.98
CA ALA A 27 -8.26 13.24 5.92
C ALA A 27 -8.35 11.82 5.32
N ALA A 28 -7.22 11.13 5.16
CA ALA A 28 -7.20 9.74 4.69
C ALA A 28 -7.88 8.79 5.70
N ASP A 29 -7.68 9.00 7.00
CA ASP A 29 -8.36 8.23 8.06
C ASP A 29 -9.88 8.48 8.09
N HIS A 30 -10.32 9.72 7.90
CA HIS A 30 -11.74 10.04 7.73
C HIS A 30 -12.32 9.39 6.48
N ALA A 31 -11.57 9.36 5.37
CA ALA A 31 -12.01 8.70 4.14
C ALA A 31 -12.13 7.18 4.32
N ARG A 32 -11.22 6.52 5.07
CA ARG A 32 -11.37 5.10 5.45
C ARG A 32 -12.65 4.87 6.25
N SER A 33 -12.93 5.73 7.21
CA SER A 33 -14.14 5.67 8.03
C SER A 33 -15.41 5.88 7.20
N LEU A 34 -15.37 6.80 6.23
CA LEU A 34 -16.44 7.03 5.27
C LEU A 34 -16.69 5.79 4.40
N VAL A 35 -15.64 5.16 3.87
CA VAL A 35 -15.76 3.92 3.07
C VAL A 35 -16.40 2.81 3.90
N ASP A 36 -15.97 2.61 5.15
CA ASP A 36 -16.59 1.63 6.05
C ASP A 36 -18.07 1.94 6.33
N ALA A 37 -18.41 3.21 6.57
CA ALA A 37 -19.78 3.64 6.78
C ALA A 37 -20.66 3.42 5.53
N LEU A 38 -20.17 3.75 4.34
CA LEU A 38 -20.88 3.56 3.07
C LEU A 38 -21.20 2.09 2.80
N VAL A 39 -20.29 1.18 3.12
CA VAL A 39 -20.51 -0.27 2.96
C VAL A 39 -21.59 -0.81 3.92
N ARG A 40 -21.83 -0.12 5.04
CA ARG A 40 -22.82 -0.51 6.06
C ARG A 40 -24.15 0.22 5.95
N LEU A 41 -24.22 1.25 5.12
CA LEU A 41 -25.40 2.12 5.02
C LEU A 41 -26.54 1.38 4.32
N GLU A 42 -27.74 1.42 4.90
CA GLU A 42 -28.94 0.83 4.30
C GLU A 42 -29.36 1.60 3.05
N GLU A 43 -29.90 0.89 2.05
CA GLU A 43 -30.27 1.49 0.76
C GLU A 43 -31.39 2.54 0.87
N ASP A 44 -32.27 2.42 1.87
CA ASP A 44 -33.38 3.33 2.14
C ASP A 44 -33.02 4.47 3.13
N SER A 45 -31.73 4.61 3.45
CA SER A 45 -31.25 5.63 4.37
C SER A 45 -31.60 7.05 3.90
N SER A 46 -32.36 7.76 4.72
CA SER A 46 -32.84 9.12 4.40
C SER A 46 -31.73 10.16 4.25
N VAL A 47 -30.50 9.86 4.71
CA VAL A 47 -29.35 10.76 4.60
C VAL A 47 -28.61 10.62 3.26
N ALA A 48 -28.92 9.63 2.43
CA ALA A 48 -28.19 9.35 1.19
C ALA A 48 -28.15 10.55 0.20
N PRO A 49 -29.25 11.31 -0.03
CA PRO A 49 -29.21 12.47 -0.93
C PRO A 49 -28.30 13.60 -0.41
N GLU A 50 -28.37 13.88 0.90
CA GLU A 50 -27.53 14.90 1.53
C GLU A 50 -26.05 14.50 1.51
N LEU A 51 -25.76 13.22 1.76
CA LEU A 51 -24.41 12.67 1.68
C LEU A 51 -23.83 12.86 0.27
N ALA A 52 -24.57 12.51 -0.78
CA ALA A 52 -24.13 12.67 -2.15
C ALA A 52 -23.78 14.14 -2.47
N GLN A 53 -24.64 15.08 -2.08
CA GLN A 53 -24.40 16.51 -2.28
C GLN A 53 -23.15 17.00 -1.53
N ARG A 54 -22.94 16.56 -0.29
CA ARG A 54 -21.75 16.93 0.49
C ARG A 54 -20.47 16.38 -0.13
N LEU A 55 -20.49 15.15 -0.64
CA LEU A 55 -19.35 14.56 -1.34
C LEU A 55 -19.05 15.29 -2.64
N GLU A 56 -20.06 15.72 -3.39
CA GLU A 56 -19.88 16.55 -4.59
C GLU A 56 -19.18 17.88 -4.25
N SER A 57 -19.63 18.60 -3.21
CA SER A 57 -18.97 19.83 -2.77
C SER A 57 -17.51 19.62 -2.33
N LEU A 58 -17.19 18.46 -1.74
CA LEU A 58 -15.80 18.11 -1.41
C LEU A 58 -14.97 17.84 -2.67
N LEU A 59 -15.53 17.21 -3.69
CA LEU A 59 -14.85 16.99 -4.98
C LEU A 59 -14.59 18.31 -5.70
N GLU A 60 -15.53 19.25 -5.67
CA GLU A 60 -15.36 20.61 -6.21
C GLU A 60 -14.20 21.35 -5.52
N LEU A 61 -14.09 21.27 -4.20
CA LEU A 61 -12.97 21.84 -3.43
C LEU A 61 -11.61 21.27 -3.87
N LEU A 62 -11.57 19.98 -4.21
CA LEU A 62 -10.34 19.30 -4.61
C LEU A 62 -9.96 19.54 -6.07
N ALA A 63 -10.89 19.96 -6.93
CA ALA A 63 -10.73 19.96 -8.39
C ALA A 63 -9.48 20.70 -8.89
N GLU A 64 -9.15 21.85 -8.30
CA GLU A 64 -7.97 22.65 -8.68
C GLU A 64 -6.65 22.18 -8.03
N HIS A 65 -6.73 21.27 -7.05
CA HIS A 65 -5.58 20.81 -6.25
C HIS A 65 -5.11 19.40 -6.64
N VAL A 66 -5.93 18.63 -7.34
CA VAL A 66 -5.58 17.28 -7.81
C VAL A 66 -4.58 17.38 -8.96
N GLN A 67 -3.47 16.65 -8.83
CA GLN A 67 -2.44 16.62 -9.87
C GLN A 67 -2.92 15.88 -11.12
N PRO A 68 -2.66 16.43 -12.34
CA PRO A 68 -2.95 15.73 -13.58
C PRO A 68 -2.24 14.37 -13.68
N VAL A 69 -2.86 13.40 -14.35
CA VAL A 69 -2.34 12.04 -14.52
C VAL A 69 -0.95 12.04 -15.18
N GLU A 70 -0.70 12.98 -16.08
CA GLU A 70 0.55 13.14 -16.82
C GLU A 70 1.72 13.52 -15.90
N VAL A 71 1.44 14.29 -14.83
CA VAL A 71 2.42 14.68 -13.81
C VAL A 71 2.75 13.46 -12.94
N MET A 72 1.73 12.71 -12.51
CA MET A 72 1.87 11.52 -11.68
C MET A 72 2.64 10.39 -12.38
N ARG A 73 2.58 10.30 -13.72
CA ARG A 73 3.35 9.30 -14.50
C ARG A 73 4.86 9.56 -14.46
N LYS A 74 5.29 10.82 -14.27
CA LYS A 74 6.70 11.24 -14.29
C LYS A 74 7.34 11.24 -12.90
N SER A 75 6.56 11.32 -11.82
CA SER A 75 7.03 11.46 -10.44
C SER A 75 7.24 10.13 -9.68
N ARG A 76 7.35 9.00 -10.38
CA ARG A 76 7.31 7.64 -9.81
C ARG A 76 8.33 7.31 -8.70
N GLN A 77 9.31 8.16 -8.43
CA GLN A 77 10.39 7.85 -7.48
C GLN A 77 10.17 8.39 -6.05
N ASP A 78 9.50 9.53 -5.85
CA ASP A 78 9.36 10.14 -4.52
C ASP A 78 7.93 10.04 -4.00
N GLY A 79 7.71 9.24 -2.95
CA GLY A 79 6.42 9.13 -2.24
C GLY A 79 5.41 8.11 -2.80
N ALA A 80 5.82 7.24 -3.72
CA ALA A 80 4.99 6.14 -4.23
C ALA A 80 4.57 5.14 -3.13
N THR A 81 5.38 5.01 -2.09
CA THR A 81 5.12 4.14 -0.93
C THR A 81 3.93 4.63 -0.11
N ASP A 82 3.84 5.94 0.15
CA ASP A 82 2.78 6.57 0.96
C ASP A 82 1.40 6.52 0.30
N ARG A 83 1.33 6.18 -0.99
CA ARG A 83 0.08 6.03 -1.75
C ARG A 83 -0.16 4.61 -2.26
N SER A 84 0.66 3.65 -1.82
CA SER A 84 0.44 2.22 -2.11
C SER A 84 -0.96 1.77 -1.69
N LEU A 85 -1.52 0.80 -2.41
CA LEU A 85 -2.82 0.20 -2.09
C LEU A 85 -2.85 -0.63 -0.80
N VAL A 86 -1.69 -0.97 -0.22
CA VAL A 86 -1.62 -1.78 1.01
C VAL A 86 -1.02 -1.00 2.16
N SER A 87 0.15 -0.38 1.98
CA SER A 87 0.87 0.33 3.05
C SER A 87 0.86 1.85 2.92
N GLY A 88 0.10 2.39 1.96
CA GLY A 88 0.05 3.81 1.70
C GLY A 88 -0.83 4.55 2.70
N ARG A 89 -0.22 5.26 3.66
CA ARG A 89 -0.97 6.03 4.67
C ARG A 89 -1.88 7.10 4.07
N LEU A 90 -1.52 7.67 2.91
CA LEU A 90 -2.31 8.65 2.17
C LEU A 90 -3.26 8.02 1.12
N ASN A 91 -3.34 6.69 1.05
CA ASN A 91 -4.31 5.99 0.22
C ASN A 91 -5.46 5.46 1.10
N PRO A 92 -6.69 6.01 1.00
CA PRO A 92 -7.82 5.55 1.80
C PRO A 92 -8.29 4.11 1.53
N ILE A 93 -7.85 3.49 0.42
CA ILE A 93 -8.10 2.05 0.17
C ILE A 93 -7.19 1.19 1.03
N ALA A 94 -5.98 1.68 1.33
CA ALA A 94 -4.99 0.93 2.09
C ALA A 94 -5.46 0.69 3.53
N PRO A 95 -5.42 -0.57 4.01
CA PRO A 95 -5.72 -0.88 5.39
C PRO A 95 -4.66 -0.25 6.32
N PRO A 96 -4.99 -0.04 7.59
CA PRO A 96 -4.00 0.37 8.57
C PRO A 96 -3.02 -0.79 8.78
N VAL A 97 -1.86 -0.69 8.15
CA VAL A 97 -0.75 -1.65 8.29
C VAL A 97 0.48 -0.92 8.81
N GLN A 98 1.26 -1.61 9.63
CA GLN A 98 2.59 -1.16 10.04
C GLN A 98 3.61 -2.10 9.42
N LEU A 99 4.19 -1.68 8.30
CA LEU A 99 5.15 -2.49 7.57
C LEU A 99 6.53 -2.38 8.23
N ASN A 100 7.06 -3.51 8.67
CA ASN A 100 8.44 -3.64 9.12
C ASN A 100 9.20 -4.50 8.12
N VAL A 101 10.34 -3.99 7.64
CA VAL A 101 11.24 -4.71 6.74
C VAL A 101 12.58 -4.83 7.45
N ASP A 102 13.03 -6.06 7.64
CA ASP A 102 14.22 -6.39 8.41
C ASP A 102 15.42 -6.67 7.51
N GLN A 103 16.62 -6.62 8.09
CA GLN A 103 17.88 -6.84 7.37
C GLN A 103 18.10 -8.32 6.97
N ASP A 104 17.31 -9.24 7.52
CA ASP A 104 17.35 -10.68 7.24
C ASP A 104 16.50 -11.07 6.01
N ASN A 105 16.17 -10.10 5.14
CA ASN A 105 15.30 -10.27 3.98
C ASN A 105 13.89 -10.74 4.33
N SER A 106 13.39 -10.33 5.49
CA SER A 106 12.01 -10.56 5.92
C SER A 106 11.20 -9.27 5.99
N ALA A 107 9.89 -9.41 5.88
CA ALA A 107 8.94 -8.34 6.09
C ALA A 107 7.76 -8.85 6.93
N ARG A 108 7.29 -8.03 7.88
CA ARG A 108 6.19 -8.36 8.78
C ARG A 108 5.24 -7.19 8.95
N THR A 109 3.95 -7.50 9.13
CA THR A 109 2.95 -6.52 9.53
C THR A 109 1.78 -7.17 10.25
N THR A 110 1.02 -6.37 11.00
CA THR A 110 -0.29 -6.76 11.50
C THR A 110 -1.36 -5.82 10.99
N THR A 111 -2.58 -6.32 10.84
CA THR A 111 -3.73 -5.51 10.45
C THR A 111 -5.05 -6.13 10.89
N THR A 112 -6.08 -5.30 11.07
CA THR A 112 -7.46 -5.76 11.27
C THR A 112 -8.32 -5.20 10.14
N LEU A 113 -8.97 -6.09 9.39
CA LEU A 113 -9.73 -5.73 8.19
C LEU A 113 -11.23 -5.62 8.49
N GLY A 114 -11.84 -4.53 8.01
CA GLY A 114 -13.28 -4.29 8.08
C GLY A 114 -14.05 -4.71 6.83
N LEU A 115 -15.33 -4.32 6.76
CA LEU A 115 -16.25 -4.74 5.69
C LEU A 115 -15.84 -4.24 4.29
N ALA A 116 -15.06 -3.17 4.20
CA ALA A 116 -14.50 -2.68 2.94
C ALA A 116 -13.65 -3.74 2.19
N TYR A 117 -13.18 -4.78 2.88
CA TYR A 117 -12.34 -5.85 2.33
C TYR A 117 -13.08 -7.20 2.26
N GLN A 118 -14.39 -7.21 2.49
CA GLN A 118 -15.20 -8.42 2.52
C GLN A 118 -15.29 -9.08 1.14
N GLY A 119 -15.19 -10.41 1.11
CA GLY A 119 -15.62 -11.22 -0.02
C GLY A 119 -16.84 -12.04 0.39
N PRO A 120 -16.65 -13.29 0.88
CA PRO A 120 -17.72 -14.01 1.54
C PRO A 120 -18.16 -13.32 2.85
N PRO A 121 -19.40 -13.54 3.33
CA PRO A 121 -19.86 -12.97 4.58
C PRO A 121 -18.90 -13.25 5.76
N GLY A 122 -18.46 -12.18 6.41
CA GLY A 122 -17.52 -12.22 7.55
C GLY A 122 -16.08 -12.62 7.21
N ARG A 123 -15.72 -12.77 5.93
CA ARG A 123 -14.39 -13.21 5.48
C ARG A 123 -13.75 -12.22 4.52
N VAL A 124 -12.43 -12.11 4.57
CA VAL A 124 -11.65 -11.28 3.64
C VAL A 124 -11.80 -11.84 2.23
N HIS A 125 -11.95 -10.98 1.24
CA HIS A 125 -11.95 -11.38 -0.16
C HIS A 125 -10.62 -12.05 -0.51
N GLY A 126 -10.65 -13.24 -1.15
CA GLY A 126 -9.43 -13.98 -1.49
C GLY A 126 -8.45 -13.17 -2.34
N GLY A 127 -8.96 -12.34 -3.26
CA GLY A 127 -8.14 -11.40 -4.01
C GLY A 127 -7.43 -10.35 -3.15
N PHE A 128 -8.02 -9.91 -2.03
CA PHE A 128 -7.37 -8.96 -1.12
C PHE A 128 -6.31 -9.65 -0.25
N VAL A 129 -6.55 -10.91 0.16
CA VAL A 129 -5.52 -11.77 0.78
C VAL A 129 -4.32 -11.90 -0.15
N ALA A 130 -4.56 -12.11 -1.45
CA ALA A 130 -3.49 -12.15 -2.46
C ALA A 130 -2.74 -10.83 -2.58
N THR A 131 -3.45 -9.70 -2.57
CA THR A 131 -2.86 -8.36 -2.56
C THR A 131 -1.95 -8.13 -1.36
N LEU A 132 -2.36 -8.54 -0.16
CA LEU A 132 -1.54 -8.41 1.06
C LEU A 132 -0.26 -9.24 0.98
N LEU A 133 -0.38 -10.49 0.52
CA LEU A 133 0.76 -11.40 0.37
C LEU A 133 1.73 -10.90 -0.72
N ASP A 134 1.24 -10.54 -1.91
CA ASP A 134 2.06 -9.99 -2.99
C ASP A 134 2.85 -8.76 -2.53
N HIS A 135 2.17 -7.84 -1.86
CA HIS A 135 2.76 -6.60 -1.38
C HIS A 135 3.85 -6.86 -0.34
N LEU A 136 3.57 -7.67 0.69
CA LEU A 136 4.54 -7.95 1.75
C LEU A 136 5.74 -8.76 1.23
N MET A 137 5.49 -9.78 0.41
CA MET A 137 6.54 -10.58 -0.22
C MET A 137 7.38 -9.74 -1.18
N GLY A 138 6.79 -8.76 -1.86
CA GLY A 138 7.51 -7.77 -2.65
C GLY A 138 8.48 -6.93 -1.82
N TYR A 139 8.11 -6.51 -0.60
CA TYR A 139 9.04 -5.82 0.29
C TYR A 139 10.19 -6.72 0.75
N ALA A 140 9.91 -7.98 1.08
CA ALA A 140 10.96 -8.95 1.41
C ALA A 140 11.92 -9.21 0.24
N ALA A 141 11.42 -9.38 -0.99
CA ALA A 141 12.29 -9.47 -2.16
C ALA A 141 13.08 -8.17 -2.42
N GLY A 142 12.51 -7.02 -2.06
CA GLY A 142 13.07 -5.70 -2.31
C GLY A 142 14.35 -5.40 -1.51
N THR A 143 14.59 -6.16 -0.43
CA THR A 143 15.85 -6.11 0.33
C THR A 143 17.01 -6.67 -0.48
N VAL A 144 16.75 -7.59 -1.41
CA VAL A 144 17.75 -8.19 -2.30
C VAL A 144 17.93 -7.38 -3.58
N GLY A 145 16.87 -6.77 -4.12
CA GLY A 145 16.93 -6.01 -5.37
C GLY A 145 16.00 -4.79 -5.37
N LYS A 146 16.56 -3.61 -5.70
CA LYS A 146 15.82 -2.32 -5.67
C LYS A 146 14.61 -2.25 -6.60
N TRP A 147 14.70 -2.89 -7.78
CA TRP A 147 13.63 -2.88 -8.78
C TRP A 147 13.25 -4.31 -9.12
N ILE A 148 12.14 -4.77 -8.55
CA ILE A 148 11.67 -6.15 -8.70
C ILE A 148 10.19 -6.17 -9.06
N PHE A 149 9.81 -7.20 -9.80
CA PHE A 149 8.45 -7.39 -10.26
C PHE A 149 8.01 -8.82 -9.96
N THR A 150 6.78 -8.97 -9.49
CA THR A 150 6.15 -10.28 -9.31
C THR A 150 6.10 -11.00 -10.66
N ARG A 151 6.76 -12.16 -10.74
CA ARG A 151 6.75 -13.03 -11.91
C ARG A 151 5.68 -14.11 -11.78
N THR A 152 5.56 -14.71 -10.60
CA THR A 152 4.52 -15.68 -10.26
C THR A 152 4.18 -15.57 -8.78
N LEU A 153 2.92 -15.81 -8.44
CA LEU A 153 2.43 -15.92 -7.08
C LEU A 153 1.45 -17.09 -7.02
N THR A 154 1.71 -18.05 -6.12
CA THR A 154 0.83 -19.18 -5.84
C THR A 154 0.42 -19.09 -4.39
N ILE A 155 -0.89 -19.23 -4.12
CA ILE A 155 -1.46 -19.06 -2.78
C ILE A 155 -2.32 -20.27 -2.46
N ASP A 156 -2.06 -20.86 -1.30
CA ASP A 156 -2.87 -21.89 -0.68
C ASP A 156 -3.71 -21.25 0.44
N TYR A 157 -5.03 -21.39 0.35
CA TYR A 157 -5.97 -20.91 1.36
C TYR A 157 -6.35 -22.07 2.28
N ASP A 158 -5.60 -22.22 3.38
CA ASP A 158 -5.84 -23.29 4.36
C ASP A 158 -7.20 -23.12 5.05
N HIS A 159 -7.55 -21.86 5.37
CA HIS A 159 -8.79 -21.49 6.05
C HIS A 159 -9.34 -20.17 5.53
N ALA A 160 -10.63 -19.94 5.75
CA ALA A 160 -11.24 -18.66 5.44
C ALA A 160 -10.67 -17.56 6.35
N VAL A 161 -10.07 -16.52 5.77
CA VAL A 161 -9.44 -15.43 6.53
C VAL A 161 -10.52 -14.57 7.18
N PRO A 162 -10.53 -14.40 8.52
CA PRO A 162 -11.56 -13.66 9.23
C PRO A 162 -11.46 -12.15 9.01
N LEU A 163 -12.62 -11.47 8.99
CA LEU A 163 -12.70 -10.03 9.23
C LEU A 163 -12.76 -9.73 10.72
N PHE A 164 -12.44 -8.50 11.11
CA PHE A 164 -12.55 -7.97 12.49
C PHE A 164 -11.65 -8.63 13.53
N GLU A 165 -10.78 -9.54 13.10
CA GLU A 165 -9.74 -10.16 13.91
C GLU A 165 -8.37 -9.65 13.44
N GLU A 166 -7.40 -9.62 14.36
CA GLU A 166 -6.02 -9.28 14.00
C GLU A 166 -5.42 -10.38 13.12
N LEU A 167 -4.83 -9.96 12.01
CA LEU A 167 -4.09 -10.78 11.08
C LEU A 167 -2.60 -10.47 11.22
N GLU A 168 -1.79 -11.50 11.42
CA GLU A 168 -0.33 -11.41 11.37
C GLU A 168 0.13 -11.86 9.98
N ILE A 169 0.93 -11.04 9.32
CA ILE A 169 1.40 -11.30 7.97
C ILE A 169 2.93 -11.27 8.00
N ALA A 170 3.56 -12.32 7.49
CA ALA A 170 5.01 -12.44 7.42
C ALA A 170 5.44 -12.94 6.05
N ALA A 171 6.59 -12.47 5.58
CA ALA A 171 7.23 -12.95 4.36
C ALA A 171 8.75 -12.95 4.52
N GLY A 172 9.43 -13.83 3.78
CA GLY A 172 10.88 -13.92 3.78
C GLY A 172 11.42 -14.56 2.50
N VAL A 173 12.60 -14.11 2.07
CA VAL A 173 13.31 -14.69 0.94
C VAL A 173 13.74 -16.13 1.30
N GLU A 174 13.28 -17.12 0.53
CA GLU A 174 13.66 -18.53 0.73
C GLU A 174 15.01 -18.83 0.06
N ARG A 175 15.25 -18.28 -1.13
CA ARG A 175 16.49 -18.49 -1.90
C ARG A 175 16.62 -17.50 -3.05
N VAL A 176 17.88 -17.29 -3.46
CA VAL A 176 18.25 -16.46 -4.62
C VAL A 176 19.06 -17.32 -5.60
N GLU A 177 18.67 -17.34 -6.87
CA GLU A 177 19.37 -18.07 -7.94
C GLU A 177 19.60 -17.15 -9.14
N GLY A 178 20.79 -16.57 -9.21
CA GLY A 178 21.11 -15.52 -10.17
C GLY A 178 20.15 -14.34 -10.00
N ARG A 179 19.28 -14.11 -10.99
CA ARG A 179 18.29 -13.02 -10.95
C ARG A 179 16.93 -13.41 -10.35
N LYS A 180 16.75 -14.67 -9.97
CA LYS A 180 15.49 -15.19 -9.44
C LYS A 180 15.47 -15.07 -7.93
N ILE A 181 14.49 -14.35 -7.39
CA ILE A 181 14.30 -14.20 -5.95
C ILE A 181 13.03 -14.95 -5.57
N TRP A 182 13.16 -16.04 -4.82
CA TRP A 182 12.03 -16.83 -4.36
C TRP A 182 11.67 -16.41 -2.94
N VAL A 183 10.38 -16.14 -2.72
CA VAL A 183 9.88 -15.64 -1.44
C VAL A 183 8.72 -16.52 -1.01
N ALA A 184 8.65 -16.79 0.29
CA ALA A 184 7.48 -17.37 0.94
C ALA A 184 6.82 -16.34 1.85
N GLY A 185 5.51 -16.45 2.02
CA GLY A 185 4.75 -15.65 2.96
C GLY A 185 3.58 -16.42 3.54
N GLU A 186 3.09 -15.95 4.69
CA GLU A 186 1.92 -16.51 5.35
C GLU A 186 1.09 -15.42 6.04
N ILE A 187 -0.20 -15.71 6.19
CA ILE A 187 -1.12 -14.97 7.04
C ILE A 187 -1.56 -15.89 8.16
N ARG A 188 -1.49 -15.41 9.40
CA ARG A 188 -2.04 -16.06 10.58
C ARG A 188 -3.20 -15.28 11.15
N ALA A 189 -4.18 -16.01 11.69
CA ALA A 189 -5.26 -15.49 12.50
C ALA A 189 -5.41 -16.39 13.73
N GLY A 190 -5.49 -15.80 14.93
CA GLY A 190 -5.58 -16.57 16.18
C GLY A 190 -4.45 -17.60 16.36
N GLY A 191 -3.23 -17.28 15.91
CA GLY A 191 -2.06 -18.15 15.99
C GLY A 191 -1.98 -19.26 14.92
N SER A 192 -3.03 -19.47 14.13
CA SER A 192 -3.07 -20.49 13.08
C SER A 192 -2.80 -19.89 11.71
N VAL A 193 -2.05 -20.59 10.86
CA VAL A 193 -1.85 -20.19 9.46
C VAL A 193 -3.15 -20.39 8.70
N VAL A 194 -3.66 -19.33 8.06
CA VAL A 194 -4.92 -19.34 7.29
C VAL A 194 -4.68 -19.21 5.78
N ALA A 195 -3.54 -18.66 5.36
CA ALA A 195 -3.10 -18.65 3.99
C ALA A 195 -1.57 -18.72 3.90
N ARG A 196 -1.04 -19.40 2.89
CA ARG A 196 0.39 -19.43 2.55
C ARG A 196 0.58 -19.03 1.10
N ALA A 197 1.73 -18.44 0.81
CA ALA A 197 2.13 -18.11 -0.56
C ALA A 197 3.58 -18.46 -0.83
N ARG A 198 3.84 -18.84 -2.07
CA ARG A 198 5.17 -18.88 -2.67
C ARG A 198 5.15 -18.05 -3.95
N GLY A 199 6.19 -17.27 -4.16
CA GLY A 199 6.31 -16.46 -5.35
C GLY A 199 7.73 -16.32 -5.84
N LEU A 200 7.84 -15.80 -7.06
CA LEU A 200 9.09 -15.48 -7.74
C LEU A 200 9.05 -14.01 -8.12
N TRP A 201 10.10 -13.28 -7.74
CA TRP A 201 10.36 -11.93 -8.18
C TRP A 201 11.55 -11.90 -9.13
N LEU A 202 11.48 -11.00 -10.11
CA LEU A 202 12.54 -10.77 -11.07
C LEU A 202 12.81 -9.28 -11.22
N PRO A 203 14.08 -8.88 -11.39
CA PRO A 203 14.39 -7.54 -11.84
C PRO A 203 14.00 -7.30 -13.30
N PRO A 204 13.85 -6.03 -13.73
CA PRO A 204 13.66 -5.71 -15.13
C PRO A 204 14.86 -6.18 -15.96
N ARG A 205 14.61 -6.59 -17.20
CA ARG A 205 15.67 -7.10 -18.10
C ARG A 205 16.70 -6.04 -18.48
N ALA A 206 16.28 -4.79 -18.59
CA ALA A 206 17.14 -3.64 -18.76
C ALA A 206 17.13 -2.86 -17.45
N ASN A 207 18.30 -2.69 -16.85
CA ASN A 207 18.46 -1.97 -15.60
C ASN A 207 18.36 -0.46 -15.86
N PRO A 208 17.46 0.30 -15.23
CA PRO A 208 17.47 1.76 -15.34
C PRO A 208 18.77 2.37 -14.78
N GLU A 209 19.40 1.71 -13.79
CA GLU A 209 20.68 2.13 -13.20
C GLU A 209 21.49 0.90 -12.74
N ALA A 210 22.60 0.58 -13.42
CA ALA A 210 23.58 -0.45 -13.02
C ALA A 210 23.92 -0.32 -11.52
N SER A 211 23.68 -1.29 -10.65
CA SER A 211 24.41 -2.55 -10.47
C SER A 211 23.57 -3.56 -9.66
N TYR A 212 23.70 -4.86 -9.96
CA TYR A 212 23.08 -5.96 -9.20
C TYR A 212 24.11 -6.75 -8.36
N ASP A 213 25.38 -6.32 -8.34
CA ASP A 213 26.50 -7.23 -8.05
C ASP A 213 26.97 -7.27 -6.58
N GLU A 214 26.35 -6.56 -5.63
CA GLU A 214 26.85 -6.52 -4.24
C GLU A 214 25.99 -7.28 -3.21
N ALA A 215 24.78 -7.76 -3.55
CA ALA A 215 23.88 -8.39 -2.57
C ALA A 215 23.83 -9.94 -2.61
N VAL A 216 24.47 -10.57 -3.60
CA VAL A 216 24.38 -12.04 -3.80
C VAL A 216 25.41 -12.81 -2.97
N GLU A 217 26.47 -12.18 -2.48
CA GLU A 217 27.58 -12.87 -1.80
C GLU A 217 27.28 -13.36 -0.37
N GLN A 218 26.16 -12.97 0.25
CA GLN A 218 25.90 -13.31 1.68
C GLN A 218 24.82 -14.38 1.91
N LEU A 219 24.26 -14.98 0.86
CA LEU A 219 23.21 -16.01 0.96
C LEU A 219 23.58 -17.35 0.30
N THR A 220 24.81 -17.46 -0.21
CA THR A 220 25.30 -18.65 -0.92
C THR A 220 26.35 -19.46 -0.14
N ASP A 221 26.58 -19.13 1.14
CA ASP A 221 27.45 -19.88 2.05
C ASP A 221 26.65 -20.75 3.03
#